data_AF-A0A7V9Z1L1-F1
#
_entry.id   AF-A0A7V9Z1L1-F1
#
_cell.length_a   1.000
_cell.length_b   1.000
_cell.length_c   1.000
_cell.angle_alpha   90.00
_cell.angle_beta   90.00
_cell.angle_gamma   90.00
#
_symmetry.space_group_name_H-M   'P 1'
#
loop_
_entity.id
_entity.type
_entity.pdbx_description
1 polymer ?
#
loop_
_entity_poly.entity_id
_entity_poly.type
_entity_poly.pdbx_seq_one_letter_code
_entity_poly.pdbx_strand_id
1 'polypeptide(L)'
;MNKVWYVLIFLTFAYQVSFLNCYLSEQLVDMNLTLARVYWVSSGLLGIILGAYVILKVKIGLFGKMISFMVMFFGISLIGLWLLALGITSM
;
A
#
# COMPACT_ATOMS: atom_id res chain seq x y z
N MET A 1 4.90 -19.12 -13.35
CA MET A 1 5.50 -17.93 -12.71
C MET A 1 4.60 -16.69 -12.72
N ASN A 2 4.01 -16.27 -13.85
CA ASN A 2 3.23 -15.01 -13.90
C ASN A 2 2.00 -14.97 -12.97
N LYS A 3 1.34 -16.11 -12.71
CA LYS A 3 0.18 -16.19 -11.82
C LYS A 3 0.48 -15.76 -10.38
N VAL A 4 1.68 -16.08 -9.86
CA VAL A 4 2.07 -15.71 -8.49
C VAL A 4 2.16 -14.19 -8.34
N TRP A 5 2.68 -13.50 -9.35
CA TRP A 5 2.75 -12.04 -9.33
C TRP A 5 1.37 -11.39 -9.32
N TYR A 6 0.41 -11.90 -10.10
CA TYR A 6 -0.97 -11.42 -10.02
C TYR A 6 -1.58 -11.60 -8.63
N VAL A 7 -1.36 -12.76 -8.00
CA VAL A 7 -1.83 -13.02 -6.63
C VAL A 7 -1.17 -12.05 -5.64
N LEU A 8 0.14 -11.86 -5.72
CA LEU A 8 0.86 -10.94 -4.84
C LEU A 8 0.39 -9.50 -4.98
N ILE A 9 0.26 -9.00 -6.21
CA ILE A 9 -0.26 -7.65 -6.48
C ILE A 9 -1.68 -7.49 -5.93
N PHE A 10 -2.54 -8.49 -6.15
CA PHE A 10 -3.91 -8.47 -5.66
C PHE A 10 -3.96 -8.46 -4.13
N LEU A 11 -3.16 -9.30 -3.45
CA LEU A 11 -3.08 -9.31 -2.00
C LEU A 11 -2.55 -7.99 -1.45
N THR A 12 -1.54 -7.39 -2.09
CA THR A 12 -1.04 -6.06 -1.71
C THR A 12 -2.09 -4.98 -1.90
N PHE A 13 -2.85 -5.02 -3.00
CA PHE A 13 -3.95 -4.10 -3.21
C PHE A 13 -5.05 -4.26 -2.16
N ALA A 14 -5.48 -5.50 -1.88
CA ALA A 14 -6.47 -5.79 -0.84
C ALA A 14 -6.00 -5.31 0.54
N TYR A 15 -4.71 -5.45 0.85
CA TYR A 15 -4.12 -4.95 2.09
C TYR A 15 -4.17 -3.41 2.18
N GLN A 16 -3.87 -2.70 1.09
CA GLN A 16 -4.00 -1.23 1.04
C GLN A 16 -5.44 -0.76 1.19
N VAL A 17 -6.38 -1.44 0.54
CA VAL A 17 -7.82 -1.14 0.67
C VAL A 17 -8.31 -1.42 2.09
N SER A 18 -7.89 -2.53 2.70
CA SER A 18 -8.21 -2.83 4.10
C SER A 18 -7.67 -1.77 5.05
N PHE A 19 -6.44 -1.29 4.82
CA PHE A 19 -5.87 -0.19 5.59
C PHE A 19 -6.71 1.07 5.43
N LEU A 20 -7.06 1.44 4.19
CA LEU A 20 -7.85 2.63 3.91
C LEU A 20 -9.22 2.56 4.59
N ASN A 21 -9.85 1.39 4.59
CA ASN A 21 -11.12 1.18 5.28
C ASN A 21 -10.98 1.35 6.80
N CYS A 22 -9.91 0.82 7.41
CA CYS A 22 -9.62 1.03 8.83
C CYS A 22 -9.34 2.50 9.14
N TYR A 23 -8.65 3.21 8.24
CA TYR A 23 -8.35 4.63 8.38
C TYR A 23 -9.62 5.49 8.31
N LEU A 24 -10.48 5.26 7.31
CA LEU A 24 -11.71 6.03 7.10
C LEU A 24 -12.82 5.70 8.11
N SER A 25 -12.81 4.49 8.67
CA SER A 25 -13.76 4.05 9.70
C SER A 25 -13.27 4.32 11.12
N GLU A 26 -12.19 5.10 11.28
CA GLU A 26 -11.55 5.47 12.56
C GLU A 26 -11.04 4.30 13.43
N GLN A 27 -11.08 3.07 12.93
CA GLN A 27 -10.65 1.85 13.64
C GLN A 27 -9.15 1.83 13.97
N LEU A 28 -8.34 2.68 13.33
CA LEU A 28 -6.93 2.83 13.65
C LEU A 28 -6.69 3.44 15.05
N VAL A 29 -7.64 4.23 15.56
CA VAL A 29 -7.55 4.86 16.89
C VAL A 29 -7.70 3.82 18.00
N ASP A 30 -8.51 2.79 17.75
CA ASP A 30 -8.74 1.68 18.67
C ASP A 30 -7.57 0.68 18.69
N MET A 31 -6.68 0.75 17.70
CA MET A 31 -5.49 -0.08 17.64
C MET A 31 -4.39 0.44 18.57
N ASN A 32 -3.53 -0.47 19.01
CA ASN A 32 -2.27 -0.08 19.62
C ASN A 32 -1.49 0.85 18.67
N LEU A 33 -1.01 1.99 19.18
CA LEU A 33 -0.32 3.02 18.39
C LEU A 33 0.82 2.46 17.53
N THR A 34 1.61 1.53 18.07
CA THR A 34 2.72 0.91 17.34
C THR A 34 2.19 0.07 16.18
N LEU A 35 1.13 -0.71 16.39
CA LEU A 35 0.51 -1.52 15.35
C LEU A 35 -0.12 -0.65 14.26
N ALA A 36 -0.83 0.43 14.63
CA ALA A 36 -1.42 1.37 13.69
C ALA A 36 -0.35 2.02 12.79
N ARG A 37 0.77 2.46 13.38
CA ARG A 37 1.91 3.00 12.61
C ARG A 37 2.54 1.97 11.69
N VAL A 38 2.79 0.76 12.18
CA VAL A 38 3.35 -0.32 11.36
C VAL A 38 2.41 -0.64 10.20
N TYR A 39 1.11 -0.75 10.44
CA TYR A 39 0.11 -1.03 9.41
C TYR A 39 0.07 0.07 8.33
N TRP A 40 0.14 1.34 8.74
CA TRP A 40 0.20 2.45 7.79
C TRP A 40 1.46 2.40 6.94
N VAL A 41 2.63 2.32 7.57
CA VAL A 41 3.90 2.35 6.84
C VAL A 41 4.05 1.11 5.96
N SER A 42 3.66 -0.08 6.43
CA SER A 42 3.74 -1.32 5.66
C SER A 42 2.78 -1.30 4.46
N SER A 43 1.54 -0.84 4.62
CA SER A 43 0.56 -0.78 3.52
C SER A 43 1.02 0.16 2.41
N GLY A 44 1.64 1.28 2.77
CA GLY A 44 2.29 2.18 1.83
C GLY A 44 3.51 1.56 1.14
N LEU A 45 4.54 1.21 1.91
CA LEU A 45 5.83 0.74 1.38
C LEU A 45 5.72 -0.56 0.58
N LEU A 46 4.91 -1.53 1.02
CA LEU A 46 4.72 -2.78 0.27
C LEU A 46 4.13 -2.53 -1.11
N GLY A 47 3.16 -1.61 -1.22
CA GLY A 47 2.59 -1.24 -2.51
C GLY A 47 3.61 -0.59 -3.43
N ILE A 48 4.42 0.33 -2.89
CA ILE A 48 5.48 1.00 -3.66
C ILE A 48 6.50 -0.02 -4.17
N ILE A 49 7.07 -0.82 -3.27
CA ILE A 49 8.16 -1.74 -3.58
C ILE A 49 7.66 -2.83 -4.54
N LEU A 50 6.54 -3.47 -4.25
CA LEU A 50 6.02 -4.57 -5.07
C LEU A 50 5.54 -4.07 -6.43
N GLY A 51 4.84 -2.93 -6.46
CA GLY A 51 4.39 -2.30 -7.70
C GLY A 51 5.56 -1.93 -8.61
N ALA A 52 6.57 -1.23 -8.07
CA ALA A 52 7.77 -0.87 -8.82
C ALA A 52 8.53 -2.11 -9.32
N TYR A 53 8.70 -3.12 -8.45
CA TYR A 53 9.40 -4.36 -8.81
C TYR A 53 8.74 -5.07 -9.99
N VAL A 54 7.40 -5.22 -9.96
CA VAL A 54 6.68 -5.88 -11.05
C VAL A 54 6.79 -5.10 -12.36
N ILE A 55 6.68 -3.78 -12.32
CA ILE A 55 6.79 -2.94 -13.52
C ILE A 55 8.17 -3.06 -14.17
N LEU A 56 9.24 -3.02 -13.36
CA LEU A 56 10.62 -2.93 -13.84
C LEU A 56 11.25 -4.29 -14.17
N LYS A 57 10.93 -5.34 -13.41
CA LYS A 57 11.68 -6.61 -13.44
C LYS A 57 10.86 -7.81 -13.86
N VAL A 58 9.53 -7.80 -13.73
CA VAL A 58 8.70 -8.98 -14.00
C VAL A 58 8.18 -8.97 -15.43
N LYS A 59 8.39 -10.07 -16.15
CA LYS A 59 7.78 -10.31 -17.48
C LYS A 59 6.30 -10.65 -17.35
N ILE A 60 5.49 -9.66 -17.02
CA ILE A 60 4.02 -9.74 -16.95
C ILE A 60 3.37 -8.98 -18.12
N GLY A 61 2.13 -9.36 -18.46
CA GLY A 61 1.36 -8.67 -19.51
C GLY A 61 1.02 -7.23 -19.14
N LEU A 62 0.59 -6.44 -20.14
CA LEU A 62 0.26 -5.02 -19.96
C LEU A 62 -0.75 -4.80 -18.82
N PHE A 63 -1.77 -5.65 -18.73
CA PHE A 63 -2.77 -5.60 -17.67
C PHE A 63 -2.16 -5.72 -16.27
N GLY A 64 -1.24 -6.67 -16.06
CA GLY A 64 -0.53 -6.80 -14.78
C GLY A 64 0.31 -5.58 -14.44
N LYS A 65 0.97 -4.97 -15.44
CA LYS A 65 1.72 -3.72 -15.24
C LYS A 65 0.82 -2.56 -14.86
N MET A 66 -0.37 -2.45 -15.44
CA MET A 66 -1.35 -1.42 -15.08
C MET A 66 -1.81 -1.55 -13.63
N ILE A 67 -2.12 -2.77 -13.18
CA ILE A 67 -2.50 -3.00 -11.77
C ILE A 67 -1.32 -2.68 -10.85
N SER A 68 -0.11 -3.11 -11.18
CA SER A 68 1.09 -2.77 -10.39
C SER A 68 1.33 -1.27 -10.29
N PHE A 69 1.05 -0.53 -11.36
CA PHE A 69 1.14 0.93 -11.36
C PHE A 69 0.12 1.54 -10.41
N MET A 70 -1.13 1.05 -10.42
CA MET A 70 -2.16 1.48 -9.48
C MET A 70 -1.76 1.21 -8.02
N VAL A 71 -1.27 0.00 -7.72
CA VAL A 71 -0.80 -0.41 -6.38
C VAL A 71 0.37 0.46 -5.90
N MET A 72 1.32 0.75 -6.80
CA MET A 72 2.43 1.65 -6.52
C MET A 72 1.94 3.06 -6.20
N PHE A 73 1.06 3.61 -7.04
CA PHE A 73 0.52 4.96 -6.87
C PHE A 73 -0.28 5.08 -5.57
N PHE A 74 -1.11 4.09 -5.26
CA PHE A 74 -1.80 4.01 -3.96
C PHE A 74 -0.82 3.98 -2.80
N GLY A 75 0.27 3.21 -2.92
CA GLY A 75 1.30 3.14 -1.89
C GLY A 75 1.97 4.49 -1.64
N ILE A 76 2.31 5.23 -2.71
CA ILE A 76 2.86 6.58 -2.62
C ILE A 76 1.88 7.51 -1.90
N SER A 77 0.59 7.48 -2.26
CA SER A 77 -0.44 8.30 -1.63
C SER A 77 -0.59 8.00 -0.14
N LEU A 78 -0.55 6.72 0.27
CA LEU A 78 -0.62 6.33 1.68
C LEU A 78 0.57 6.84 2.49
N ILE A 79 1.79 6.77 1.94
CA ILE A 79 2.98 7.34 2.59
C ILE A 79 2.90 8.87 2.62
N GLY A 80 2.40 9.51 1.57
CA GLY A 80 2.17 10.95 1.54
C GLY A 80 1.21 11.39 2.65
N LEU A 81 0.08 10.69 2.81
CA LEU A 81 -0.88 10.92 3.89
C LEU A 81 -0.25 10.73 5.27
N TRP A 82 0.60 9.71 5.43
CA TRP A 82 1.31 9.48 6.69
C TRP A 82 2.25 10.63 7.04
N LEU A 83 3.04 11.11 6.07
CA LEU A 83 3.96 12.23 6.25
C LEU A 83 3.20 13.53 6.58
N LEU A 84 2.07 13.78 5.91
CA LEU A 84 1.19 14.91 6.23
C LEU A 84 0.64 14.79 7.65
N ALA A 85 0.17 13.60 8.05
CA ALA A 85 -0.33 13.37 9.39
C ALA A 85 0.75 13.61 10.45
N LEU A 86 1.99 13.15 10.22
CA LEU A 86 3.12 13.45 11.10
C LEU A 86 3.41 14.95 11.17
N GLY A 87 3.37 15.66 10.05
CA GLY A 87 3.59 17.11 10.01
C GLY A 87 2.55 17.91 10.81
N ILE A 88 1.30 17.45 10.86
CA ILE A 88 0.21 18.12 11.61
C ILE A 88 0.24 17.74 13.10
N THR A 89 0.52 16.47 13.42
CA THR A 89 0.48 15.93 14.80
C THR A 89 1.81 16.06 15.57
N SER A 90 2.83 16.65 14.95
CA SER A 90 4.10 17.00 15.60
C SER A 90 4.14 18.44 16.16
N MET A 91 3.02 19.16 16.12
CA MET A 91 2.74 20.33 16.98
C MET A 91 2.01 19.89 18.25
#